data_AF-A0A941FSL9-F1
#
_entry.id   AF-A0A941FSL9-F1
#
_cell.length_a   1.000
_cell.length_b   1.000
_cell.length_c   1.000
_cell.angle_alpha   90.00
_cell.angle_beta   90.00
_cell.angle_gamma   90.00
#
_symmetry.space_group_name_H-M   'P 1'
#
loop_
_entity.id
_entity.type
_entity.pdbx_description
1 polymer ?
#
loop_
_entity_poly.entity_id
_entity_poly.type
_entity_poly.pdbx_seq_one_letter_code
_entity_poly.pdbx_strand_id
1 'polypeptide(L)'
;MKESRYDYVIEHFAAGGDRYLGGENMLELLAFQVFKNNQRTMRELNIPFTLPAECVKFPGSETLINESQESYLNTKQLVEKLRPLWERHERYEEEFGKGMIRADLFDKAGRSKLNVELLIDQDEMEQLIEERIDKGIKNFFESLRRAFARSEHSKINKVNILLAGNSSKSPVVMNLFNKWIEREVQNTQNWGEMSSALFEILPPLGTEGAYLKQEERNRVVNRDIITAPTGKTGVAFGLVQSRKGGSIKVIDRDMVNGESKFKYFLGIRRKGKLKTMIDQEEEYNKWHLFIDASEEDFEIYYTSLPEASTNQLDIKQAQRKKLRIEHVDDSAFVYIRTISPNVIEYVVADEDSIISRNYLSEINKVELS
;
A
#
# COMPACT_ATOMS: atom_id res chain seq x y z
N MET A 1 -35.76 -17.96 -8.29
CA MET A 1 -34.51 -17.71 -7.54
C MET A 1 -33.40 -17.36 -8.52
N LYS A 2 -32.82 -16.15 -8.48
CA LYS A 2 -31.81 -15.69 -9.45
C LYS A 2 -30.39 -16.28 -9.20
N GLU A 3 -30.25 -17.21 -8.26
CA GLU A 3 -28.93 -17.71 -7.79
C GLU A 3 -28.87 -19.24 -7.63
N SER A 4 -29.89 -19.99 -8.06
CA SER A 4 -29.98 -21.45 -7.86
C SER A 4 -28.92 -22.28 -8.60
N ARG A 5 -27.98 -21.65 -9.29
CA ARG A 5 -26.89 -22.30 -10.03
C ARG A 5 -25.53 -22.19 -9.34
N TYR A 6 -25.45 -21.47 -8.22
CA TYR A 6 -24.22 -21.23 -7.49
C TYR A 6 -24.26 -21.93 -6.13
N ASP A 7 -23.15 -22.54 -5.75
CA ASP A 7 -22.97 -23.14 -4.44
C ASP A 7 -22.73 -22.06 -3.37
N TYR A 8 -22.08 -20.96 -3.76
CA TYR A 8 -21.72 -19.85 -2.88
C TYR A 8 -21.86 -18.50 -3.58
N VAL A 9 -22.21 -17.48 -2.80
CA VAL A 9 -22.18 -16.06 -3.21
C VAL A 9 -21.19 -15.33 -2.32
N ILE A 10 -20.22 -14.66 -2.94
CA ILE A 10 -19.23 -13.81 -2.28
C ILE A 10 -19.52 -12.37 -2.67
N GLU A 11 -19.63 -11.48 -1.69
CA GLU A 11 -19.77 -10.06 -1.92
C GLU A 11 -18.44 -9.35 -1.65
N HIS A 12 -17.95 -8.62 -2.65
CA HIS A 12 -16.76 -7.79 -2.55
C HIS A 12 -17.20 -6.34 -2.29
N PHE A 13 -16.85 -5.82 -1.12
CA PHE A 13 -17.31 -4.49 -0.67
C PHE A 13 -16.35 -3.36 -1.02
N ALA A 14 -15.05 -3.63 -1.00
CA ALA A 14 -14.00 -2.66 -1.28
C ALA A 14 -12.67 -3.38 -1.53
N ALA A 15 -11.88 -2.85 -2.47
CA ALA A 15 -10.47 -3.19 -2.60
C ALA A 15 -9.60 -2.11 -1.94
N GLY A 16 -8.62 -2.55 -1.13
CA GLY A 16 -7.66 -1.67 -0.48
C GLY A 16 -6.37 -2.42 -0.21
N GLY A 17 -5.25 -1.71 -0.20
CA GLY A 17 -3.96 -2.33 0.06
C GLY A 17 -2.79 -1.37 -0.14
N ASP A 18 -1.69 -1.72 0.50
CA ASP A 18 -0.42 -1.03 0.35
C ASP A 18 0.48 -1.84 -0.59
N ARG A 19 0.62 -1.38 -1.83
CA ARG A 19 1.39 -2.09 -2.88
C ARG A 19 2.88 -2.20 -2.54
N TYR A 20 3.37 -1.39 -1.61
CA TYR A 20 4.77 -1.36 -1.20
C TYR A 20 5.01 -2.12 0.12
N LEU A 21 3.98 -2.67 0.76
CA LEU A 21 4.11 -3.51 1.96
C LEU A 21 4.32 -4.99 1.59
N GLY A 22 5.39 -5.27 0.85
CA GLY A 22 5.82 -6.62 0.47
C GLY A 22 7.18 -6.95 1.09
N GLY A 23 7.50 -8.25 1.21
CA GLY A 23 8.78 -8.68 1.77
C GLY A 23 10.01 -8.13 1.03
N GLU A 24 9.96 -8.08 -0.31
CA GLU A 24 11.06 -7.53 -1.11
C GLU A 24 11.19 -6.00 -0.93
N ASN A 25 10.08 -5.26 -0.94
CA ASN A 25 10.10 -3.82 -0.66
C ASN A 25 10.60 -3.51 0.76
N MET A 26 10.29 -4.37 1.74
CA MET A 26 10.82 -4.27 3.09
C MET A 26 12.34 -4.43 3.10
N LEU A 27 12.86 -5.44 2.40
CA LEU A 27 14.31 -5.65 2.30
C LEU A 27 15.01 -4.51 1.56
N GLU A 28 14.42 -3.98 0.49
CA GLU A 28 14.94 -2.83 -0.23
C GLU A 28 14.98 -1.57 0.65
N LEU A 29 13.95 -1.35 1.49
CA LEU A 29 13.92 -0.28 2.47
C LEU A 29 15.08 -0.40 3.47
N LEU A 30 15.30 -1.59 4.04
CA LEU A 30 16.40 -1.84 4.96
C LEU A 30 17.76 -1.67 4.29
N ALA A 31 17.92 -2.19 3.08
CA ALA A 31 19.14 -2.07 2.29
C ALA A 31 19.48 -0.60 2.00
N PHE A 32 18.46 0.21 1.68
CA PHE A 32 18.64 1.65 1.47
C PHE A 32 18.99 2.38 2.77
N GLN A 33 18.42 2.00 3.91
CA GLN A 33 18.79 2.60 5.19
C GLN A 33 20.25 2.27 5.54
N VAL A 34 20.70 1.03 5.38
CA VAL A 34 22.11 0.64 5.59
C VAL A 34 23.03 1.42 4.64
N PHE A 35 22.67 1.52 3.35
CA PHE A 35 23.41 2.33 2.38
C PHE A 35 23.55 3.79 2.82
N LYS A 36 22.44 4.40 3.27
CA LYS A 36 22.39 5.78 3.75
C LYS A 36 23.23 6.00 5.00
N ASN A 37 23.16 5.08 5.97
CA ASN A 37 23.97 5.15 7.20
C ASN A 37 25.47 5.06 6.88
N ASN A 38 25.83 4.34 5.81
CA ASN A 38 27.21 4.16 5.34
C ASN A 38 27.60 5.09 4.18
N GLN A 39 26.90 6.22 3.99
CA GLN A 39 27.10 7.10 2.83
C GLN A 39 28.55 7.56 2.61
N ARG A 40 29.35 7.69 3.68
CA ARG A 40 30.76 8.09 3.58
C ARG A 40 31.58 7.00 2.88
N THR A 41 31.49 5.77 3.36
CA THR A 41 32.13 4.60 2.76
C THR A 41 31.67 4.41 1.31
N MET A 42 30.37 4.54 1.06
CA MET A 42 29.81 4.42 -0.29
C MET A 42 30.36 5.48 -1.25
N ARG A 43 30.59 6.71 -0.77
CA ARG A 43 31.18 7.79 -1.55
C ARG A 43 32.67 7.58 -1.81
N GLU A 44 33.43 7.23 -0.77
CA GLU A 44 34.87 6.97 -0.88
C GLU A 44 35.18 5.83 -1.86
N LEU A 45 34.35 4.78 -1.87
CA LEU A 45 34.48 3.64 -2.78
C LEU A 45 33.74 3.81 -4.11
N ASN A 46 33.00 4.92 -4.28
CA ASN A 46 32.20 5.24 -5.46
C ASN A 46 31.19 4.13 -5.83
N ILE A 47 30.49 3.61 -4.82
CA ILE A 47 29.51 2.53 -4.93
C ILE A 47 28.12 3.14 -5.19
N PRO A 48 27.53 2.90 -6.37
CA PRO A 48 26.19 3.41 -6.67
C PRO A 48 25.09 2.47 -6.14
N PHE A 49 23.88 2.99 -6.01
CA PHE A 49 22.72 2.30 -5.44
C PHE A 49 21.41 2.73 -6.10
N THR A 50 20.38 1.89 -6.11
CA THR A 50 19.07 2.28 -6.63
C THR A 50 18.25 2.99 -5.55
N LEU A 51 17.27 3.80 -5.96
CA LEU A 51 16.31 4.39 -5.03
C LEU A 51 15.08 3.48 -4.94
N PRO A 52 14.79 2.84 -3.80
CA PRO A 52 13.55 2.10 -3.63
C PRO A 52 12.32 3.00 -3.74
N ALA A 53 11.17 2.43 -4.10
CA ALA A 53 9.96 3.17 -4.45
C ALA A 53 9.44 4.14 -3.35
N GLU A 54 9.59 3.77 -2.08
CA GLU A 54 9.13 4.59 -0.94
C GLU A 54 10.24 5.46 -0.32
N CYS A 55 11.46 5.38 -0.86
CA CYS A 55 12.62 6.09 -0.31
C CYS A 55 12.81 7.45 -0.99
N VAL A 56 13.45 8.37 -0.27
CA VAL A 56 13.79 9.70 -0.78
C VAL A 56 15.29 9.90 -0.81
N LYS A 57 15.76 10.69 -1.78
CA LYS A 57 17.17 11.12 -1.85
C LYS A 57 17.55 11.89 -0.59
N PHE A 58 18.80 11.78 -0.19
CA PHE A 58 19.37 12.48 0.96
C PHE A 58 20.54 13.36 0.52
N PRO A 59 20.91 14.41 1.28
CA PRO A 59 22.00 15.29 0.90
C PRO A 59 23.30 14.52 0.66
N GLY A 60 23.93 14.72 -0.50
CA GLY A 60 25.18 14.03 -0.85
C GLY A 60 24.99 12.66 -1.52
N SER A 61 23.75 12.27 -1.83
CA SER A 61 23.42 11.04 -2.56
C SER A 61 23.29 11.25 -4.09
N GLU A 62 23.46 12.48 -4.58
CA GLU A 62 23.14 12.89 -5.95
C GLU A 62 23.96 12.12 -6.98
N THR A 63 25.22 11.83 -6.66
CA THR A 63 26.11 11.07 -7.54
C THR A 63 26.04 9.57 -7.31
N LEU A 64 25.45 9.10 -6.20
CA LEU A 64 25.44 7.68 -5.85
C LEU A 64 24.14 6.98 -6.28
N ILE A 65 23.03 7.71 -6.32
CA ILE A 65 21.72 7.15 -6.66
C ILE A 65 21.48 7.23 -8.18
N ASN A 66 21.39 6.07 -8.84
CA ASN A 66 21.06 5.95 -10.26
C ASN A 66 20.52 4.55 -10.61
N GLU A 67 20.18 4.33 -11.88
CA GLU A 67 19.58 3.09 -12.40
C GLU A 67 20.57 2.26 -13.25
N SER A 68 21.87 2.32 -12.93
CA SER A 68 22.89 1.48 -13.58
C SER A 68 22.79 0.01 -13.15
N GLN A 69 23.34 -0.89 -13.97
CA GLN A 69 23.43 -2.32 -13.67
C GLN A 69 24.13 -2.56 -12.32
N GLU A 70 25.19 -1.81 -12.03
CA GLU A 70 25.95 -1.88 -10.78
C GLU A 70 25.08 -1.51 -9.59
N SER A 71 24.21 -0.50 -9.73
CA SER A 71 23.27 -0.07 -8.68
C SER A 71 22.29 -1.18 -8.33
N TYR A 72 21.72 -1.84 -9.34
CA TYR A 72 20.80 -2.97 -9.12
C TYR A 72 21.53 -4.15 -8.45
N LEU A 73 22.75 -4.46 -8.89
CA LEU A 73 23.55 -5.53 -8.29
C LEU A 73 23.88 -5.23 -6.82
N ASN A 74 24.34 -4.02 -6.52
CA ASN A 74 24.65 -3.60 -5.16
C ASN A 74 23.43 -3.66 -4.24
N THR A 75 22.28 -3.22 -4.75
CA THR A 75 21.01 -3.28 -4.01
C THR A 75 20.64 -4.71 -3.69
N LYS A 76 20.70 -5.60 -4.69
CA LYS A 76 20.42 -7.02 -4.49
C LYS A 76 21.38 -7.68 -3.50
N GLN A 77 22.67 -7.32 -3.53
CA GLN A 77 23.67 -7.85 -2.59
C GLN A 77 23.32 -7.47 -1.15
N LEU A 78 22.94 -6.20 -0.89
CA LEU A 78 22.52 -5.79 0.45
C LEU A 78 21.20 -6.42 0.86
N VAL A 79 20.22 -6.53 -0.05
CA VAL A 79 18.95 -7.23 0.20
C VAL A 79 19.19 -8.66 0.69
N GLU A 80 20.04 -9.42 -0.01
CA GLU A 80 20.33 -10.81 0.40
C GLU A 80 21.11 -10.88 1.72
N LYS A 81 21.98 -9.90 2.01
CA LYS A 81 22.67 -9.80 3.30
C LYS A 81 21.74 -9.47 4.47
N LEU A 82 20.63 -8.77 4.21
CA LEU A 82 19.67 -8.36 5.24
C LEU A 82 18.48 -9.31 5.38
N ARG A 83 18.31 -10.25 4.43
CA ARG A 83 17.25 -11.26 4.47
C ARG A 83 17.23 -12.06 5.78
N PRO A 84 18.36 -12.50 6.36
CA PRO A 84 18.36 -13.23 7.63
C PRO A 84 17.80 -12.42 8.80
N LEU A 85 17.95 -11.09 8.81
CA LEU A 85 17.38 -10.20 9.83
C LEU A 85 15.85 -10.15 9.72
N TRP A 86 15.34 -9.89 8.51
CA TRP A 86 13.90 -9.79 8.27
C TRP A 86 13.17 -11.11 8.48
N GLU A 87 13.73 -12.20 7.97
CA GLU A 87 13.14 -13.55 8.07
C GLU A 87 13.46 -14.24 9.40
N ARG A 88 14.26 -13.61 10.27
CA ARG A 88 14.71 -14.13 11.57
C ARG A 88 15.31 -15.54 11.46
N HIS A 89 16.30 -15.70 10.59
CA HIS A 89 17.02 -16.97 10.45
C HIS A 89 17.77 -17.30 11.74
N GLU A 90 18.15 -18.57 11.89
CA GLU A 90 18.90 -19.03 13.07
C GLU A 90 20.18 -18.21 13.28
N ARG A 91 20.40 -17.70 14.49
CA ARG A 91 21.54 -16.85 14.90
C ARG A 91 21.61 -15.45 14.26
N TYR A 92 20.51 -14.93 13.69
CA TYR A 92 20.52 -13.55 13.17
C TYR A 92 20.96 -12.53 14.25
N GLU A 93 20.50 -12.66 15.50
CA GLU A 93 20.91 -11.77 16.60
C GLU A 93 22.42 -11.78 16.86
N GLU A 94 23.08 -12.94 16.74
CA GLU A 94 24.54 -13.04 16.88
C GLU A 94 25.27 -12.43 15.67
N GLU A 95 24.67 -12.52 14.47
CA GLU A 95 25.25 -11.97 13.24
C GLU A 95 25.16 -10.45 13.21
N PHE A 96 23.96 -9.90 13.44
CA PHE A 96 23.69 -8.46 13.36
C PHE A 96 24.06 -7.71 14.63
N GLY A 97 24.06 -8.38 15.80
CA GLY A 97 24.52 -7.81 17.07
C GLY A 97 26.00 -7.42 17.09
N LYS A 98 26.79 -7.82 16.08
CA LYS A 98 28.16 -7.33 15.87
C LYS A 98 28.23 -5.87 15.42
N GLY A 99 27.12 -5.29 15.00
CA GLY A 99 27.04 -3.91 14.52
C GLY A 99 27.64 -3.67 13.13
N MET A 100 28.00 -4.73 12.41
CA MET A 100 28.64 -4.64 11.10
C MET A 100 28.34 -5.86 10.23
N ILE A 101 28.06 -5.62 8.95
CA ILE A 101 27.99 -6.64 7.90
C ILE A 101 29.09 -6.44 6.86
N ARG A 102 29.42 -7.50 6.13
CA ARG A 102 30.35 -7.45 4.99
C ARG A 102 29.64 -7.85 3.70
N ALA A 103 29.81 -7.04 2.67
CA ALA A 103 29.23 -7.27 1.36
C ALA A 103 30.25 -7.04 0.24
N ASP A 104 30.15 -7.85 -0.82
CA ASP A 104 30.89 -7.62 -2.06
C ASP A 104 30.03 -6.73 -2.97
N LEU A 105 30.54 -5.55 -3.29
CA LEU A 105 29.83 -4.50 -4.03
C LEU A 105 30.63 -4.09 -5.27
N PHE A 106 30.07 -3.23 -6.11
CA PHE A 106 30.68 -2.75 -7.35
C PHE A 106 30.75 -1.22 -7.35
N ASP A 107 31.85 -0.66 -7.83
CA ASP A 107 31.95 0.77 -8.10
C ASP A 107 31.30 1.15 -9.43
N LYS A 108 31.17 2.46 -9.72
CA LYS A 108 30.59 2.95 -10.99
C LYS A 108 31.31 2.50 -12.27
N ALA A 109 32.53 1.97 -12.16
CA ALA A 109 33.27 1.44 -13.31
C ALA A 109 33.09 -0.08 -13.44
N GLY A 110 32.19 -0.69 -12.65
CA GLY A 110 31.94 -2.13 -12.64
C GLY A 110 33.00 -2.94 -11.90
N ARG A 111 33.91 -2.30 -11.16
CA ARG A 111 34.98 -3.02 -10.45
C ARG A 111 34.50 -3.47 -9.08
N SER A 112 34.73 -4.74 -8.76
CA SER A 112 34.38 -5.31 -7.47
C SER A 112 35.17 -4.68 -6.32
N LYS A 113 34.46 -4.34 -5.25
CA LYS A 113 34.93 -3.94 -3.93
C LYS A 113 34.55 -5.08 -2.98
N LEU A 114 35.53 -5.87 -2.58
CA LEU A 114 35.31 -7.07 -1.78
C LEU A 114 35.28 -6.73 -0.30
N ASN A 115 34.43 -7.43 0.46
CA ASN A 115 34.31 -7.34 1.91
C ASN A 115 34.16 -5.89 2.41
N VAL A 116 33.34 -5.09 1.75
CA VAL A 116 33.04 -3.74 2.21
C VAL A 116 32.35 -3.84 3.56
N GLU A 117 32.97 -3.25 4.59
CA GLU A 117 32.46 -3.19 5.95
C GLU A 117 31.40 -2.10 6.06
N LEU A 118 30.19 -2.49 6.44
CA LEU A 118 29.04 -1.62 6.57
C LEU A 118 28.50 -1.70 7.98
N LEU A 119 28.43 -0.56 8.64
CA LEU A 119 27.81 -0.43 9.95
C LEU A 119 26.31 -0.72 9.83
N ILE A 120 25.80 -1.51 10.77
CA ILE A 120 24.37 -1.80 10.89
C ILE A 120 23.98 -1.65 12.35
N ASP A 121 22.84 -1.02 12.59
CA ASP A 121 22.20 -0.97 13.89
C ASP A 121 21.00 -1.92 13.84
N GLN A 122 21.07 -3.03 14.58
CA GLN A 122 20.03 -4.05 14.57
C GLN A 122 18.70 -3.47 15.10
N ASP A 123 18.75 -2.69 16.18
CA ASP A 123 17.56 -2.12 16.81
C ASP A 123 16.89 -1.11 15.86
N GLU A 124 17.67 -0.30 15.14
CA GLU A 124 17.15 0.60 14.10
C GLU A 124 16.43 -0.18 12.99
N MET A 125 17.02 -1.28 12.50
CA MET A 125 16.43 -2.08 11.43
C MET A 125 15.13 -2.76 11.89
N GLU A 126 15.11 -3.31 13.11
CA GLU A 126 13.91 -3.91 13.70
C GLU A 126 12.81 -2.87 13.90
N GLN A 127 13.15 -1.68 14.40
CA GLN A 127 12.20 -0.58 14.54
C GLN A 127 11.60 -0.16 13.20
N LEU A 128 12.42 -0.04 12.14
CA LEU A 128 11.93 0.30 10.80
C LEU A 128 10.95 -0.75 10.24
N ILE A 129 11.23 -2.03 10.48
CA ILE A 129 10.32 -3.13 10.15
C ILE A 129 8.99 -2.95 10.87
N GLU A 130 9.03 -2.76 12.21
CA GLU A 130 7.82 -2.62 13.02
C GLU A 130 6.98 -1.41 12.58
N GLU A 131 7.60 -0.24 12.41
CA GLU A 131 6.94 0.99 11.97
C GLU A 131 6.27 0.84 10.60
N ARG A 132 6.96 0.19 9.65
CA ARG A 132 6.44 0.00 8.29
C ARG A 132 5.26 -0.97 8.27
N ILE A 133 5.30 -2.04 9.07
CA ILE A 133 4.18 -2.99 9.23
C ILE A 133 3.01 -2.31 9.95
N ASP A 134 3.27 -1.57 11.03
CA ASP A 134 2.23 -0.86 11.78
C ASP A 134 1.44 0.11 10.89
N LYS A 135 2.14 0.90 10.08
CA LYS A 135 1.51 1.78 9.07
C LYS A 135 0.64 0.99 8.08
N GLY A 136 1.10 -0.18 7.66
CA GLY A 136 0.33 -1.10 6.81
C GLY A 136 -0.96 -1.58 7.45
N ILE A 137 -0.89 -2.00 8.70
CA ILE A 137 -2.03 -2.49 9.49
C ILE A 137 -3.02 -1.34 9.77
N LYS A 138 -2.53 -0.13 10.07
CA LYS A 138 -3.37 1.07 10.17
C LYS A 138 -4.20 1.27 8.90
N ASN A 139 -3.56 1.26 7.73
CA ASN A 139 -4.24 1.41 6.44
C ASN A 139 -5.25 0.30 6.17
N PHE A 140 -4.97 -0.93 6.61
CA PHE A 140 -5.91 -2.04 6.54
C PHE A 140 -7.17 -1.75 7.37
N PHE A 141 -7.05 -1.33 8.63
CA PHE A 141 -8.21 -1.02 9.48
C PHE A 141 -9.01 0.19 8.99
N GLU A 142 -8.36 1.21 8.43
CA GLU A 142 -9.08 2.31 7.77
C GLU A 142 -9.89 1.82 6.57
N SER A 143 -9.29 0.96 5.72
CA SER A 143 -10.01 0.36 4.59
C SER A 143 -11.20 -0.47 5.05
N LEU A 144 -11.00 -1.24 6.12
CA LEU A 144 -12.00 -2.10 6.71
C LEU A 144 -13.20 -1.28 7.23
N ARG A 145 -12.94 -0.21 7.99
CA ARG A 145 -13.98 0.73 8.44
C ARG A 145 -14.79 1.29 7.29
N ARG A 146 -14.14 1.78 6.24
CA ARG A 146 -14.82 2.31 5.05
C ARG A 146 -15.68 1.25 4.37
N ALA A 147 -15.18 0.02 4.25
CA ALA A 147 -15.93 -1.07 3.63
C ALA A 147 -17.20 -1.41 4.44
N PHE A 148 -17.12 -1.43 5.76
CA PHE A 148 -18.28 -1.72 6.61
C PHE A 148 -19.27 -0.56 6.73
N ALA A 149 -18.81 0.68 6.68
CA ALA A 149 -19.70 1.84 6.60
C ALA A 149 -20.63 1.79 5.37
N ARG A 150 -20.21 1.12 4.28
CA ARG A 150 -21.00 0.89 3.06
C ARG A 150 -22.02 -0.26 3.19
N SER A 151 -21.90 -1.09 4.22
CA SER A 151 -22.81 -2.21 4.47
C SER A 151 -23.96 -1.76 5.36
N GLU A 152 -25.19 -2.25 5.13
CA GLU A 152 -26.26 -2.10 6.13
C GLU A 152 -25.76 -2.80 7.40
N HIS A 153 -25.46 -2.02 8.45
CA HIS A 153 -24.63 -2.40 9.61
C HIS A 153 -25.20 -3.56 10.46
N SER A 154 -26.29 -4.19 10.05
CA SER A 154 -27.15 -4.97 10.93
C SER A 154 -26.79 -6.44 11.12
N LYS A 155 -25.75 -7.01 10.46
CA LYS A 155 -25.46 -8.46 10.56
C LYS A 155 -23.98 -8.90 10.40
N ILE A 156 -23.01 -8.15 10.91
CA ILE A 156 -21.62 -8.64 10.91
C ILE A 156 -21.42 -9.53 12.14
N ASN A 157 -21.48 -10.83 11.95
CA ASN A 157 -21.29 -11.79 13.04
C ASN A 157 -19.80 -11.98 13.39
N LYS A 158 -18.92 -11.91 12.38
CA LYS A 158 -17.49 -12.22 12.53
C LYS A 158 -16.68 -11.64 11.37
N VAL A 159 -15.49 -11.13 11.68
CA VAL A 159 -14.47 -10.67 10.75
C VAL A 159 -13.29 -11.65 10.83
N ASN A 160 -13.08 -12.42 9.76
CA ASN A 160 -11.91 -13.29 9.65
C ASN A 160 -10.81 -12.55 8.88
N ILE A 161 -9.66 -12.31 9.51
CA ILE A 161 -8.47 -11.72 8.90
C ILE A 161 -7.56 -12.87 8.48
N LEU A 162 -7.37 -13.06 7.18
CA LEU A 162 -6.52 -14.14 6.66
C LEU A 162 -5.11 -13.62 6.40
N LEU A 163 -4.14 -14.03 7.21
CA LEU A 163 -2.74 -13.75 6.96
C LEU A 163 -2.23 -14.65 5.82
N ALA A 164 -1.61 -14.05 4.81
CA ALA A 164 -1.12 -14.78 3.65
C ALA A 164 0.23 -14.26 3.15
N GLY A 165 1.01 -15.14 2.52
CA GLY A 165 2.37 -14.83 2.05
C GLY A 165 3.46 -15.13 3.08
N ASN A 166 4.71 -15.20 2.62
CA ASN A 166 5.85 -15.56 3.47
C ASN A 166 6.09 -14.52 4.57
N SER A 167 6.02 -13.24 4.25
CA SER A 167 6.20 -12.14 5.21
C SER A 167 5.20 -12.18 6.37
N SER A 168 3.99 -12.68 6.14
CA SER A 168 2.96 -12.80 7.17
C SER A 168 3.21 -13.93 8.18
N LYS A 169 4.27 -14.73 7.99
CA LYS A 169 4.75 -15.70 8.98
C LYS A 169 5.53 -15.02 10.12
N SER A 170 5.95 -13.77 9.93
CA SER A 170 6.68 -13.02 10.95
C SER A 170 5.84 -12.84 12.22
N PRO A 171 6.37 -13.15 13.41
CA PRO A 171 5.69 -12.90 14.69
C PRO A 171 5.32 -11.43 14.90
N VAL A 172 6.11 -10.49 14.33
CA VAL A 172 5.86 -9.04 14.40
C VAL A 172 4.49 -8.71 13.80
N VAL A 173 4.16 -9.28 12.64
CA VAL A 173 2.88 -9.05 11.95
C VAL A 173 1.72 -9.51 12.83
N MET A 174 1.81 -10.73 13.38
CA MET A 174 0.77 -11.28 14.27
C MET A 174 0.58 -10.41 15.52
N ASN A 175 1.68 -10.02 16.18
CA ASN A 175 1.64 -9.20 17.39
C ASN A 175 1.04 -7.81 17.14
N LEU A 176 1.42 -7.15 16.04
CA LEU A 176 0.88 -5.83 15.69
C LEU A 176 -0.60 -5.91 15.33
N PHE A 177 -1.04 -6.94 14.60
CA PHE A 177 -2.47 -7.13 14.32
C PHE A 177 -3.28 -7.32 15.62
N ASN A 178 -2.81 -8.15 16.55
CA ASN A 178 -3.48 -8.34 17.83
C ASN A 178 -3.59 -7.01 18.61
N LYS A 179 -2.48 -6.24 18.71
CA LYS A 179 -2.49 -4.91 19.33
C LYS A 179 -3.51 -3.96 18.67
N TRP A 180 -3.61 -3.97 17.35
CA TRP A 180 -4.58 -3.15 16.63
C TRP A 180 -6.02 -3.61 16.86
N ILE A 181 -6.30 -4.91 16.85
CA ILE A 181 -7.63 -5.45 17.17
C ILE A 181 -8.06 -5.02 18.57
N GLU A 182 -7.17 -5.13 19.57
CA GLU A 182 -7.46 -4.68 20.94
C GLU A 182 -7.83 -3.19 20.98
N ARG A 183 -7.09 -2.34 20.26
CA ARG A 183 -7.39 -0.90 20.13
C ARG A 183 -8.73 -0.64 19.43
N GLU A 184 -9.02 -1.37 18.35
CA GLU A 184 -10.27 -1.21 17.60
C GLU A 184 -11.49 -1.61 18.43
N VAL A 185 -11.39 -2.68 19.21
CA VAL A 185 -12.47 -3.15 20.10
C VAL A 185 -12.70 -2.18 21.25
N GLN A 186 -11.64 -1.56 21.78
CA GLN A 186 -11.76 -0.53 22.82
C GLN A 186 -12.37 0.78 22.32
N ASN A 187 -12.28 1.06 21.01
CA ASN A 187 -12.80 2.28 20.43
C ASN A 187 -14.28 2.13 20.04
N THR A 188 -15.17 2.34 21.01
CA THR A 188 -16.64 2.19 20.86
C THR A 188 -17.24 3.08 19.75
N GLN A 189 -16.55 4.17 19.35
CA GLN A 189 -16.99 5.02 18.24
C GLN A 189 -16.88 4.36 16.86
N ASN A 190 -15.98 3.38 16.70
CA ASN A 190 -15.72 2.79 15.39
C ASN A 190 -16.68 1.64 15.04
N TRP A 191 -17.19 0.90 16.04
CA TRP A 191 -17.88 -0.38 15.81
C TRP A 191 -19.11 -0.62 16.71
N GLY A 192 -19.52 0.34 17.56
CA GLY A 192 -20.61 0.15 18.54
C GLY A 192 -20.22 -0.76 19.71
N GLU A 193 -21.18 -1.18 20.54
CA GLU A 193 -20.99 -2.21 21.59
C GLU A 193 -20.78 -3.60 20.96
N MET A 194 -19.62 -3.86 20.38
CA MET A 194 -19.25 -5.17 19.84
C MET A 194 -18.08 -5.78 20.63
N SER A 195 -18.22 -7.07 20.94
CA SER A 195 -17.25 -7.85 21.72
C SER A 195 -15.96 -8.12 20.93
N SER A 196 -14.83 -8.31 21.63
CA SER A 196 -13.54 -8.76 21.08
C SER A 196 -13.63 -10.04 20.25
N ALA A 197 -14.69 -10.83 20.43
CA ALA A 197 -15.00 -12.02 19.64
C ALA A 197 -15.32 -11.73 18.15
N LEU A 198 -15.45 -10.46 17.76
CA LEU A 198 -15.72 -10.08 16.37
C LEU A 198 -14.57 -10.45 15.43
N PHE A 199 -13.33 -10.27 15.85
CA PHE A 199 -12.17 -10.50 14.98
C PHE A 199 -11.52 -11.85 15.26
N GLU A 200 -11.22 -12.61 14.20
CA GLU A 200 -10.36 -13.78 14.28
C GLU A 200 -9.26 -13.68 13.23
N ILE A 201 -8.01 -13.71 13.67
CA ILE A 201 -6.86 -13.83 12.78
C ILE A 201 -6.63 -15.31 12.46
N LEU A 202 -6.56 -15.63 11.19
CA LEU A 202 -6.18 -16.94 10.68
C LEU A 202 -4.72 -16.90 10.23
N PRO A 203 -3.82 -17.69 10.84
CA PRO A 203 -2.40 -17.72 10.47
C PRO A 203 -2.18 -18.18 9.02
N PRO A 204 -1.01 -17.89 8.43
CA PRO A 204 -0.68 -18.33 7.08
C PRO A 204 -0.73 -19.86 6.96
N LEU A 205 -1.42 -20.34 5.93
CA LEU A 205 -1.48 -21.78 5.62
C LEU A 205 -0.07 -22.38 5.47
N GLY A 206 0.11 -23.60 5.99
CA GLY A 206 1.42 -24.27 6.05
C GLY A 206 2.27 -23.87 7.25
N THR A 207 1.67 -23.29 8.29
CA THR A 207 2.31 -23.00 9.59
C THR A 207 1.62 -23.81 10.69
N GLU A 208 2.32 -24.10 11.78
CA GLU A 208 1.74 -24.78 12.94
C GLU A 208 0.50 -24.06 13.48
N GLY A 209 0.51 -22.72 13.52
CA GLY A 209 -0.67 -21.94 13.93
C GLY A 209 -1.89 -22.18 13.03
N ALA A 210 -1.69 -22.32 11.71
CA ALA A 210 -2.79 -22.64 10.79
C ALA A 210 -3.28 -24.07 10.97
N TYR A 211 -2.38 -25.02 11.20
CA TYR A 211 -2.73 -26.43 11.46
C TYR A 211 -3.58 -26.58 12.72
N LEU A 212 -3.18 -25.95 13.82
CA LEU A 212 -3.96 -25.92 15.06
C LEU A 212 -5.37 -25.35 14.83
N LYS A 213 -5.48 -24.25 14.09
CA LYS A 213 -6.78 -23.64 13.72
C LYS A 213 -7.65 -24.54 12.83
N GLN A 214 -7.04 -25.35 11.99
CA GLN A 214 -7.75 -26.32 11.15
C GLN A 214 -8.24 -27.52 11.97
N GLU A 215 -7.40 -28.03 12.87
CA GLU A 215 -7.74 -29.11 13.82
C GLU A 215 -8.89 -28.67 14.76
N GLU A 216 -8.85 -27.45 15.31
CA GLU A 216 -9.96 -26.83 16.08
C GLU A 216 -11.29 -26.81 15.31
N ARG A 217 -11.24 -26.79 13.97
CA ARG A 217 -12.41 -26.78 13.08
C ARG A 217 -12.73 -28.17 12.51
N ASN A 218 -12.24 -29.23 13.15
CA ASN A 218 -12.43 -30.64 12.76
C ASN A 218 -11.99 -30.95 11.32
N ARG A 219 -10.94 -30.26 10.83
CA ARG A 219 -10.32 -30.59 9.54
C ARG A 219 -9.17 -31.54 9.76
N VAL A 220 -9.07 -32.56 8.91
CA VAL A 220 -7.91 -33.44 8.86
C VAL A 220 -6.75 -32.66 8.25
N VAL A 221 -5.67 -32.52 9.02
CA VAL A 221 -4.45 -31.83 8.60
C VAL A 221 -3.36 -32.86 8.40
N ASN A 222 -2.65 -32.75 7.29
CA ASN A 222 -1.42 -33.50 7.06
C ASN A 222 -0.27 -32.49 6.91
N ARG A 223 0.64 -32.50 7.88
CA ARG A 223 1.80 -31.60 7.95
C ARG A 223 2.86 -31.93 6.88
N ASP A 224 2.86 -33.15 6.34
CA ASP A 224 3.87 -33.64 5.40
C ASP A 224 3.58 -33.25 3.93
N ILE A 225 2.40 -32.69 3.65
CA ILE A 225 2.02 -32.28 2.28
C ILE A 225 2.61 -30.91 1.96
N ILE A 226 3.82 -30.91 1.41
CA ILE A 226 4.52 -29.69 0.95
C ILE A 226 3.74 -28.97 -0.16
N THR A 227 2.97 -29.72 -0.96
CA THR A 227 2.14 -29.18 -2.06
C THR A 227 0.76 -28.69 -1.61
N ALA A 228 0.50 -28.64 -0.30
CA ALA A 228 -0.77 -28.17 0.22
C ALA A 228 -1.05 -26.74 -0.28
N PRO A 229 -2.31 -26.43 -0.64
CA PRO A 229 -2.64 -25.12 -1.16
C PRO A 229 -2.37 -24.05 -0.10
N THR A 230 -1.66 -22.99 -0.51
CA THR A 230 -1.44 -21.79 0.30
C THR A 230 -2.53 -20.75 0.02
N GLY A 231 -2.52 -19.63 0.75
CA GLY A 231 -3.40 -18.50 0.42
C GLY A 231 -3.25 -18.04 -1.04
N LYS A 232 -2.02 -18.03 -1.59
CA LYS A 232 -1.76 -17.66 -2.99
C LYS A 232 -2.40 -18.65 -3.97
N THR A 233 -2.20 -19.96 -3.74
CA THR A 233 -2.79 -21.01 -4.58
C THR A 233 -4.32 -21.02 -4.46
N GLY A 234 -4.84 -20.77 -3.26
CA GLY A 234 -6.27 -20.64 -3.00
C GLY A 234 -6.94 -19.53 -3.79
N VAL A 235 -6.27 -18.36 -3.91
CA VAL A 235 -6.76 -17.27 -4.78
C VAL A 235 -6.85 -17.73 -6.24
N ALA A 236 -5.83 -18.42 -6.77
CA ALA A 236 -5.85 -18.91 -8.15
C ALA A 236 -7.01 -19.89 -8.40
N PHE A 237 -7.25 -20.84 -7.48
CA PHE A 237 -8.41 -21.74 -7.57
C PHE A 237 -9.74 -21.01 -7.46
N GLY A 238 -9.83 -20.03 -6.55
CA GLY A 238 -11.02 -19.20 -6.37
C GLY A 238 -11.40 -18.45 -7.66
N LEU A 239 -10.42 -17.86 -8.34
CA LEU A 239 -10.63 -17.17 -9.62
C LEU A 239 -11.16 -18.10 -10.72
N VAL A 240 -10.69 -19.35 -10.77
CA VAL A 240 -11.20 -20.36 -11.71
C VAL A 240 -12.65 -20.73 -11.37
N GLN A 241 -12.98 -20.88 -10.09
CA GLN A 241 -14.32 -21.23 -9.63
C GLN A 241 -15.32 -20.07 -9.76
N SER A 242 -14.85 -18.82 -9.74
CA SER A 242 -15.68 -17.62 -9.87
C SER A 242 -15.90 -17.15 -11.32
N ARG A 243 -15.38 -17.87 -12.32
CA ARG A 243 -15.59 -17.53 -13.73
C ARG A 243 -17.06 -17.63 -14.13
N LYS A 244 -17.45 -17.02 -15.25
CA LYS A 244 -18.81 -17.15 -15.80
C LYS A 244 -19.13 -18.64 -16.07
N GLY A 245 -20.20 -19.15 -15.43
CA GLY A 245 -20.57 -20.56 -15.49
C GLY A 245 -19.88 -21.45 -14.43
N GLY A 246 -19.06 -20.88 -13.56
CA GLY A 246 -18.53 -21.54 -12.37
C GLY A 246 -19.55 -21.60 -11.23
N SER A 247 -19.18 -22.32 -10.16
CA SER A 247 -20.05 -22.58 -9.02
C SER A 247 -20.07 -21.45 -7.98
N ILE A 248 -19.15 -20.48 -8.06
CA ILE A 248 -19.11 -19.34 -7.14
C ILE A 248 -19.53 -18.08 -7.88
N LYS A 249 -20.48 -17.34 -7.32
CA LYS A 249 -20.85 -16.00 -7.79
C LYS A 249 -20.12 -14.95 -6.97
N VAL A 250 -19.41 -14.04 -7.64
CA VAL A 250 -18.82 -12.86 -7.00
C VAL A 250 -19.68 -11.65 -7.38
N ILE A 251 -20.20 -10.94 -6.38
CA ILE A 251 -20.90 -9.67 -6.55
C ILE A 251 -19.92 -8.58 -6.14
N ASP A 252 -19.43 -7.83 -7.12
CA ASP A 252 -18.54 -6.72 -6.88
C ASP A 252 -19.35 -5.43 -6.64
N ARG A 253 -19.40 -4.98 -5.37
CA ARG A 253 -20.02 -3.71 -4.99
C ARG A 253 -19.07 -2.51 -5.20
N ASP A 254 -17.82 -2.76 -5.56
CA ASP A 254 -16.79 -1.74 -5.82
C ASP A 254 -16.68 -1.38 -7.32
N MET A 255 -17.57 -1.94 -8.15
CA MET A 255 -17.70 -1.60 -9.57
C MET A 255 -18.94 -0.74 -9.84
N VAL A 256 -18.75 0.33 -10.63
CA VAL A 256 -19.83 1.19 -11.14
C VAL A 256 -19.89 0.97 -12.65
N ASN A 257 -21.04 0.51 -13.16
CA ASN A 257 -21.26 0.27 -14.60
C ASN A 257 -20.22 -0.64 -15.31
N GLY A 258 -19.59 -1.57 -14.58
CA GLY A 258 -18.59 -2.49 -15.14
C GLY A 258 -17.16 -1.95 -15.17
N GLU A 259 -16.93 -0.74 -14.70
CA GLU A 259 -15.60 -0.18 -14.44
C GLU A 259 -15.32 -0.13 -12.93
N SER A 260 -14.06 -0.33 -12.53
CA SER A 260 -13.65 -0.11 -11.14
C SER A 260 -13.81 1.37 -10.79
N LYS A 261 -14.03 1.69 -9.52
CA LYS A 261 -14.01 3.09 -9.03
C LYS A 261 -12.67 3.80 -9.28
N PHE A 262 -12.69 5.12 -9.11
CA PHE A 262 -11.50 5.94 -9.16
C PHE A 262 -10.47 5.45 -8.12
N LYS A 263 -9.20 5.29 -8.50
CA LYS A 263 -8.19 4.62 -7.66
C LYS A 263 -7.61 5.50 -6.57
N TYR A 264 -7.78 6.82 -6.66
CA TYR A 264 -7.00 7.76 -5.85
C TYR A 264 -7.89 8.65 -4.98
N PHE A 265 -7.36 9.04 -3.83
CA PHE A 265 -7.78 10.25 -3.13
C PHE A 265 -7.04 11.41 -3.77
N LEU A 266 -7.78 12.41 -4.24
CA LEU A 266 -7.25 13.58 -4.94
C LEU A 266 -7.57 14.85 -4.15
N GLY A 267 -6.59 15.73 -4.02
CA GLY A 267 -6.75 16.92 -3.20
C GLY A 267 -5.59 17.90 -3.29
N ILE A 268 -5.56 18.81 -2.31
CA ILE A 268 -4.59 19.90 -2.22
C ILE A 268 -3.73 19.77 -0.97
N ARG A 269 -2.55 20.37 -1.01
CA ARG A 269 -1.69 20.52 0.18
C ARG A 269 -2.24 21.60 1.09
N ARG A 270 -2.56 21.25 2.34
CA ARG A 270 -2.93 22.22 3.38
C ARG A 270 -2.16 21.95 4.67
N LYS A 271 -1.37 22.93 5.13
CA LYS A 271 -0.53 22.81 6.35
C LYS A 271 0.34 21.54 6.38
N GLY A 272 0.92 21.15 5.25
CA GLY A 272 1.78 19.96 5.13
C GLY A 272 1.05 18.62 5.01
N LYS A 273 -0.28 18.60 5.00
CA LYS A 273 -1.10 17.40 4.87
C LYS A 273 -1.93 17.41 3.58
N LEU A 274 -2.31 16.24 3.10
CA LEU A 274 -3.27 16.09 2.01
C LEU A 274 -4.68 16.36 2.53
N LYS A 275 -5.32 17.42 2.00
CA LYS A 275 -6.76 17.65 2.16
C LYS A 275 -7.45 17.04 0.94
N THR A 276 -8.10 15.90 1.14
CA THR A 276 -8.88 15.21 0.11
C THR A 276 -10.09 16.05 -0.28
N MET A 277 -10.28 16.25 -1.59
CA MET A 277 -11.41 16.99 -2.18
C MET A 277 -12.29 16.08 -3.04
N ILE A 278 -11.67 15.08 -3.70
CA ILE A 278 -12.34 14.04 -4.47
C ILE A 278 -11.81 12.71 -3.93
N ASP A 279 -12.70 11.83 -3.52
CA ASP A 279 -12.34 10.50 -3.04
C ASP A 279 -12.74 9.41 -4.05
N GLN A 280 -12.50 8.15 -3.68
CA GLN A 280 -12.77 7.00 -4.52
C GLN A 280 -14.28 6.69 -4.66
N GLU A 281 -15.15 7.29 -3.83
CA GLU A 281 -16.60 7.08 -3.90
C GLU A 281 -17.30 8.04 -4.87
N GLU A 282 -16.64 9.12 -5.27
CA GLU A 282 -17.23 10.10 -6.18
C GLU A 282 -17.61 9.48 -7.52
N GLU A 283 -18.80 9.84 -8.00
CA GLU A 283 -19.32 9.34 -9.27
C GLU A 283 -18.51 9.88 -10.44
N TYR A 284 -18.26 9.02 -11.43
CA TYR A 284 -17.65 9.46 -12.67
C TYR A 284 -18.48 10.53 -13.37
N ASN A 285 -17.78 11.40 -14.10
CA ASN A 285 -18.33 12.48 -14.91
C ASN A 285 -19.02 13.62 -14.12
N LYS A 286 -18.84 13.68 -12.80
CA LYS A 286 -19.32 14.77 -11.96
C LYS A 286 -18.23 15.82 -11.74
N TRP A 287 -18.55 17.09 -12.02
CA TRP A 287 -17.63 18.19 -11.79
C TRP A 287 -17.59 18.60 -10.31
N HIS A 288 -16.38 18.74 -9.78
CA HIS A 288 -16.12 19.23 -8.42
C HIS A 288 -15.31 20.51 -8.50
N LEU A 289 -15.76 21.56 -7.79
CA LEU A 289 -14.97 22.78 -7.61
C LEU A 289 -13.70 22.42 -6.84
N PHE A 290 -12.54 22.71 -7.42
CA PHE A 290 -11.25 22.28 -6.87
C PHE A 290 -10.46 23.45 -6.27
N ILE A 291 -10.22 24.49 -7.06
CA ILE A 291 -9.48 25.71 -6.67
C ILE A 291 -9.93 26.90 -7.53
N ASP A 292 -9.62 28.13 -7.12
CA ASP A 292 -9.77 29.32 -7.97
C ASP A 292 -8.87 29.27 -9.22
N ALA A 293 -9.26 30.01 -10.26
CA ALA A 293 -8.54 30.10 -11.52
C ALA A 293 -7.66 31.36 -11.64
N SER A 294 -7.18 31.93 -10.52
CA SER A 294 -6.37 33.16 -10.51
C SER A 294 -4.91 32.95 -10.92
N GLU A 295 -4.43 31.71 -10.92
CA GLU A 295 -3.06 31.35 -11.30
C GLU A 295 -3.03 30.35 -12.45
N GLU A 296 -2.09 30.54 -13.38
CA GLU A 296 -1.93 29.69 -14.56
C GLU A 296 -1.53 28.25 -14.19
N ASP A 297 -0.66 28.09 -13.19
CA ASP A 297 -0.11 26.80 -12.77
C ASP A 297 -0.63 26.41 -11.38
N PHE A 298 -1.08 25.16 -11.23
CA PHE A 298 -1.52 24.63 -9.94
C PHE A 298 -1.03 23.21 -9.70
N GLU A 299 -1.03 22.79 -8.44
CA GLU A 299 -0.58 21.46 -8.03
C GLU A 299 -1.76 20.62 -7.52
N ILE A 300 -1.87 19.40 -8.04
CA ILE A 300 -2.71 18.36 -7.47
C ILE A 300 -1.85 17.34 -6.71
N TYR A 301 -2.42 16.79 -5.66
CA TYR A 301 -1.82 15.72 -4.87
C TYR A 301 -2.75 14.53 -4.82
N TYR A 302 -2.22 13.34 -5.07
CA TYR A 302 -3.02 12.12 -5.10
C TYR A 302 -2.31 10.90 -4.52
N THR A 303 -3.09 9.96 -4.00
CA THR A 303 -2.58 8.73 -3.38
C THR A 303 -3.64 7.64 -3.39
N SER A 304 -3.22 6.38 -3.40
CA SER A 304 -4.13 5.24 -3.19
C SER A 304 -4.20 4.80 -1.73
N LEU A 305 -3.53 5.53 -0.81
CA LEU A 305 -3.50 5.19 0.62
C LEU A 305 -4.82 5.57 1.31
N PRO A 306 -5.51 4.62 1.97
CA PRO A 306 -6.78 4.86 2.68
C PRO A 306 -6.73 5.95 3.75
N GLU A 307 -5.59 6.12 4.42
CA GLU A 307 -5.36 7.17 5.44
C GLU A 307 -5.65 8.59 4.92
N ALA A 308 -5.57 8.82 3.60
CA ALA A 308 -5.93 10.10 2.98
C ALA A 308 -7.39 10.53 3.26
N SER A 309 -8.30 9.59 3.49
CA SER A 309 -9.70 9.91 3.85
C SER A 309 -9.83 10.69 5.16
N THR A 310 -8.85 10.59 6.07
CA THR A 310 -8.85 11.27 7.37
C THR A 310 -8.36 12.73 7.30
N ASN A 311 -7.88 13.17 6.13
CA ASN A 311 -7.15 14.43 5.94
C ASN A 311 -5.90 14.58 6.84
N GLN A 312 -5.36 13.46 7.37
CA GLN A 312 -4.17 13.45 8.22
C GLN A 312 -2.89 13.01 7.51
N LEU A 313 -2.99 12.45 6.30
CA LEU A 313 -1.85 11.96 5.54
C LEU A 313 -0.83 13.09 5.26
N ASP A 314 0.44 12.85 5.59
CA ASP A 314 1.54 13.76 5.26
C ASP A 314 1.68 13.88 3.74
N ILE A 315 1.81 15.11 3.24
CA ILE A 315 1.89 15.38 1.80
C ILE A 315 3.08 14.69 1.12
N LYS A 316 4.14 14.37 1.86
CA LYS A 316 5.31 13.63 1.35
C LYS A 316 4.99 12.20 0.92
N GLN A 317 3.87 11.65 1.39
CA GLN A 317 3.40 10.30 1.04
C GLN A 317 2.39 10.30 -0.11
N ALA A 318 2.07 11.48 -0.65
CA ALA A 318 1.23 11.63 -1.84
C ALA A 318 2.09 11.93 -3.06
N GLN A 319 1.63 11.47 -4.22
CA GLN A 319 2.20 11.89 -5.49
C GLN A 319 1.75 13.31 -5.81
N ARG A 320 2.60 14.07 -6.49
CA ARG A 320 2.33 15.46 -6.90
C ARG A 320 2.35 15.56 -8.42
N LYS A 321 1.35 16.23 -8.99
CA LYS A 321 1.31 16.58 -10.42
C LYS A 321 1.00 18.05 -10.60
N LYS A 322 1.80 18.71 -11.45
CA LYS A 322 1.62 20.10 -11.84
C LYS A 322 0.73 20.15 -13.08
N LEU A 323 -0.28 21.00 -13.04
CA LEU A 323 -1.24 21.23 -14.12
C LEU A 323 -1.25 22.72 -14.45
N ARG A 324 -1.74 23.04 -15.66
CA ARG A 324 -1.76 24.40 -16.18
C ARG A 324 -3.11 24.69 -16.82
N ILE A 325 -3.68 25.87 -16.56
CA ILE A 325 -4.88 26.36 -17.23
C ILE A 325 -4.50 27.42 -18.28
N GLU A 326 -5.19 27.43 -19.42
CA GLU A 326 -4.97 28.44 -20.46
C GLU A 326 -5.74 29.74 -20.20
N HIS A 327 -6.82 29.66 -19.42
CA HIS A 327 -7.68 30.78 -19.09
C HIS A 327 -7.57 31.10 -17.60
N VAL A 328 -6.94 32.23 -17.28
CA VAL A 328 -6.77 32.73 -15.91
C VAL A 328 -7.78 33.84 -15.67
N ASP A 329 -8.62 33.67 -14.65
CA ASP A 329 -9.66 34.62 -14.26
C ASP A 329 -9.89 34.55 -12.74
N ASP A 330 -9.75 35.69 -12.06
CA ASP A 330 -9.92 35.83 -10.60
C ASP A 330 -11.36 35.53 -10.12
N SER A 331 -12.33 35.55 -11.03
CA SER A 331 -13.75 35.28 -10.75
C SER A 331 -14.18 33.85 -11.11
N ALA A 332 -13.33 33.08 -11.78
CA ALA A 332 -13.62 31.72 -12.19
C ALA A 332 -12.93 30.66 -11.31
N PHE A 333 -13.32 29.40 -11.51
CA PHE A 333 -12.77 28.26 -10.78
C PHE A 333 -12.31 27.16 -11.71
N VAL A 334 -11.33 26.38 -11.22
CA VAL A 334 -10.93 25.11 -11.81
C VAL A 334 -11.82 24.01 -11.25
N TYR A 335 -12.51 23.30 -12.15
CA TYR A 335 -13.29 22.12 -11.83
C TYR A 335 -12.54 20.87 -12.25
N ILE A 336 -12.64 19.82 -11.45
CA ILE A 336 -12.08 18.49 -11.75
C ILE A 336 -13.19 17.44 -11.72
N ARG A 337 -13.15 16.49 -12.65
CA ARG A 337 -13.98 15.28 -12.62
C ARG A 337 -13.16 14.03 -12.88
N THR A 338 -13.62 12.91 -12.35
CA THR A 338 -13.06 11.59 -12.64
C THR A 338 -13.76 10.98 -13.85
N ILE A 339 -13.01 10.32 -14.74
CA ILE A 339 -13.54 9.71 -15.98
C ILE A 339 -13.37 8.20 -15.97
N SER A 340 -12.25 7.72 -15.44
CA SER A 340 -11.92 6.31 -15.34
C SER A 340 -11.02 6.09 -14.12
N PRO A 341 -10.62 4.85 -13.79
CA PRO A 341 -9.91 4.54 -12.54
C PRO A 341 -8.64 5.35 -12.30
N ASN A 342 -8.00 5.85 -13.36
CA ASN A 342 -6.75 6.60 -13.29
C ASN A 342 -6.78 7.90 -14.11
N VAL A 343 -7.93 8.32 -14.61
CA VAL A 343 -8.04 9.50 -15.48
C VAL A 343 -8.94 10.54 -14.86
N ILE A 344 -8.44 11.78 -14.84
CA ILE A 344 -9.21 12.96 -14.50
C ILE A 344 -9.29 13.91 -15.69
N GLU A 345 -10.30 14.77 -15.67
CA GLU A 345 -10.40 15.93 -16.54
C GLU A 345 -10.52 17.19 -15.69
N TYR A 346 -10.00 18.30 -16.21
CA TYR A 346 -10.14 19.61 -15.57
C TYR A 346 -10.48 20.70 -16.59
N VAL A 347 -11.19 21.72 -16.12
CA VAL A 347 -11.68 22.83 -16.95
C VAL A 347 -11.87 24.09 -16.10
N VAL A 348 -11.80 25.26 -16.73
CA VAL A 348 -12.12 26.55 -16.09
C VAL A 348 -13.56 26.94 -16.42
N ALA A 349 -14.33 27.31 -15.41
CA ALA A 349 -15.70 27.79 -15.57
C ALA A 349 -16.13 28.67 -14.39
N ASP A 350 -17.18 29.46 -14.59
CA ASP A 350 -17.93 30.08 -13.50
C ASP A 350 -18.83 29.06 -12.80
N GLU A 351 -19.22 29.35 -11.56
CA GLU A 351 -20.02 28.45 -10.72
C GLU A 351 -21.37 28.08 -11.34
N ASP A 352 -22.04 29.04 -11.98
CA ASP A 352 -23.32 28.80 -12.64
C ASP A 352 -23.15 28.12 -14.03
N SER A 353 -22.00 28.35 -14.67
CA SER A 353 -21.74 27.93 -16.05
C SER A 353 -21.40 26.44 -16.16
N ILE A 354 -20.83 25.84 -15.10
CA ILE A 354 -20.41 24.43 -15.08
C ILE A 354 -21.58 23.45 -15.33
N ILE A 355 -22.77 23.74 -14.78
CA ILE A 355 -23.96 22.89 -14.93
C ILE A 355 -24.48 22.93 -16.37
N SER A 356 -24.41 24.10 -17.00
CA SER A 356 -24.81 24.31 -18.39
C SER A 356 -23.79 23.81 -19.43
N ARG A 357 -22.64 23.29 -18.96
CA ARG A 357 -21.49 22.88 -19.79
C ARG A 357 -20.93 24.01 -20.66
N ASN A 358 -21.09 25.25 -20.20
CA ASN A 358 -20.44 26.40 -20.79
C ASN A 358 -19.13 26.62 -20.05
N TYR A 359 -18.01 26.40 -20.73
CA TYR A 359 -16.68 26.44 -20.12
C TYR A 359 -15.87 27.60 -20.69
N LEU A 360 -15.01 28.19 -19.85
CA LEU A 360 -14.10 29.27 -20.24
C LEU A 360 -12.81 28.72 -20.89
N SER A 361 -12.54 27.42 -20.73
CA SER A 361 -11.41 26.74 -21.35
C SER A 361 -11.83 25.42 -22.01
N GLU A 362 -10.95 24.86 -22.84
CA GLU A 362 -11.08 23.46 -23.27
C GLU A 362 -10.92 22.50 -22.07
N ILE A 363 -11.56 21.33 -22.17
CA ILE A 363 -11.42 20.26 -21.19
C ILE A 363 -10.06 19.59 -21.38
N ASN A 364 -9.24 19.65 -20.33
CA ASN A 364 -7.93 19.02 -20.30
C ASN A 364 -8.01 17.65 -19.63
N LYS A 365 -7.39 16.63 -20.25
CA LYS A 365 -7.38 15.25 -19.77
C LYS A 365 -6.02 14.86 -19.20
N VAL A 366 -6.02 14.23 -18.03
CA VAL A 366 -4.79 13.83 -17.33
C VAL A 366 -4.90 12.39 -16.84
N GLU A 367 -3.90 11.59 -17.20
CA GLU A 367 -3.73 10.24 -16.63
C GLU A 367 -2.79 10.29 -15.41
N LEU A 368 -3.20 9.65 -14.32
CA LEU A 368 -2.47 9.52 -13.06
C LEU A 368 -1.82 8.13 -12.97
N SER A 369 -0.58 8.06 -12.49
CA SER A 369 0.26 6.85 -12.52
C SER A 369 0.62 6.34 -11.13
#